data_AF-A0A165YBM5-F1
#
_entry.id   AF-A0A165YBM5-F1
#
_cell.length_a   1.000
_cell.length_b   1.000
_cell.length_c   1.000
_cell.angle_alpha   90.00
_cell.angle_beta   90.00
_cell.angle_gamma   90.00
#
_symmetry.space_group_name_H-M   'P 1'
#
loop_
_entity.id
_entity.type
_entity.pdbx_description
1 polymer ?
#
loop_
_entity_poly.entity_id
_entity_poly.type
_entity_poly.pdbx_seq_one_letter_code
_entity_poly.pdbx_strand_id
1 'polypeptide(L)'
;MDDVDDVDLVIVPSQGFFFYPATKDHGQRIDWLKDIHGRGADLASVCAGAFTLASTGLLDGKTATTHWSMSKQFKKQFPKVDLCTDLLVTDEGHLFCGGGISAEFNLSLYLIEKYFGREIALQSARCTLVNLDCITQSPFAVFTPEKNHSDKLILDAQDHIERSYQSVVDVEAIASGTGMSVRQFNRRFKAATGEAFNGICNFLGSKPPKSIWSTPLFL
;
A
#
# COMPACT_ATOMS: atom_id res chain seq x y z
N MET A 1 -23.98 -13.61 -9.31
CA MET A 1 -24.01 -12.14 -9.20
C MET A 1 -25.40 -11.62 -9.53
N ASP A 2 -26.08 -12.23 -10.49
CA ASP A 2 -27.42 -11.85 -10.96
C ASP A 2 -28.55 -11.97 -9.92
N ASP A 3 -28.31 -12.59 -8.76
CA ASP A 3 -29.32 -12.72 -7.67
C ASP A 3 -29.12 -11.68 -6.54
N VAL A 4 -28.18 -10.74 -6.69
CA VAL A 4 -27.88 -9.71 -5.68
C VAL A 4 -28.29 -8.35 -6.23
N ASP A 5 -29.46 -7.88 -5.78
CA ASP A 5 -30.10 -6.66 -6.29
C ASP A 5 -29.88 -5.42 -5.41
N ASP A 6 -29.59 -5.58 -4.12
CA ASP A 6 -29.40 -4.44 -3.22
C ASP A 6 -28.39 -4.78 -2.13
N VAL A 7 -27.29 -4.02 -2.08
CA VAL A 7 -26.23 -4.15 -1.10
C VAL A 7 -25.62 -2.78 -0.81
N ASP A 8 -25.35 -2.49 0.45
CA ASP A 8 -24.71 -1.23 0.85
C ASP A 8 -23.20 -1.22 0.55
N LEU A 9 -22.55 -2.39 0.61
CA LEU A 9 -21.10 -2.54 0.46
C LEU A 9 -20.74 -3.85 -0.22
N VAL A 10 -19.86 -3.78 -1.21
CA VAL A 10 -19.22 -4.94 -1.83
C VAL A 10 -17.73 -4.96 -1.51
N ILE A 11 -17.23 -6.09 -1.00
CA ILE A 11 -15.80 -6.30 -0.75
C ILE A 11 -15.23 -7.21 -1.84
N VAL A 12 -14.26 -6.70 -2.59
CA VAL A 12 -13.50 -7.43 -3.60
C VAL A 12 -12.29 -8.11 -2.94
N PRO A 13 -12.30 -9.45 -2.78
CA PRO A 13 -11.24 -10.15 -2.09
C PRO A 13 -9.97 -10.21 -2.95
N SER A 14 -8.86 -10.53 -2.29
CA SER A 14 -7.58 -10.78 -2.96
C SER A 14 -7.71 -11.89 -4.00
N GLN A 15 -7.18 -11.65 -5.21
CA GLN A 15 -7.16 -12.63 -6.30
C GLN A 15 -5.79 -13.34 -6.43
N GLY A 16 -4.89 -13.14 -5.46
CA GLY A 16 -3.52 -13.65 -5.49
C GLY A 16 -2.53 -12.75 -6.25
N PHE A 17 -1.23 -13.03 -6.07
CA PHE A 17 -0.14 -12.19 -6.62
C PHE A 17 0.04 -12.29 -8.15
N PHE A 18 -0.45 -13.37 -8.76
CA PHE A 18 -0.34 -13.61 -10.21
C PHE A 18 -1.68 -13.34 -10.91
N PHE A 19 -2.30 -12.22 -10.57
CA PHE A 19 -3.57 -11.83 -11.18
C PHE A 19 -3.36 -11.36 -12.62
N TYR A 20 -4.03 -12.04 -13.57
CA TYR A 20 -4.06 -11.69 -14.99
C TYR A 20 -5.49 -11.36 -15.44
N PRO A 21 -5.80 -10.07 -15.68
CA PRO A 21 -7.12 -9.66 -16.14
C PRO A 21 -7.29 -9.94 -17.64
N ALA A 22 -7.63 -11.17 -18.02
CA ALA A 22 -7.90 -11.52 -19.41
C ALA A 22 -9.03 -12.55 -19.61
N THR A 23 -9.75 -12.91 -18.55
CA THR A 23 -10.84 -13.89 -18.65
C THR A 23 -12.19 -13.21 -18.85
N LYS A 24 -13.11 -13.86 -19.58
CA LYS A 24 -14.49 -13.37 -19.79
C LYS A 24 -15.23 -13.13 -18.47
N ASP A 25 -15.01 -14.01 -17.50
CA ASP A 25 -15.56 -13.93 -16.15
C ASP A 25 -15.05 -12.69 -15.37
N HIS A 26 -13.84 -12.21 -15.67
CA HIS A 26 -13.36 -10.96 -15.10
C HIS A 26 -14.13 -9.74 -15.65
N GLY A 27 -14.41 -9.73 -16.96
CA GLY A 27 -15.19 -8.65 -17.59
C GLY A 27 -16.61 -8.54 -17.00
N GLN A 28 -17.30 -9.68 -16.84
CA GLN A 28 -18.64 -9.71 -16.23
C GLN A 28 -18.63 -9.17 -14.79
N ARG A 29 -17.60 -9.51 -14.00
CA ARG A 29 -17.45 -8.96 -12.64
C ARG A 29 -17.22 -7.46 -12.64
N ILE A 30 -16.42 -6.94 -13.57
CA ILE A 30 -16.19 -5.50 -13.71
C ILE A 30 -17.50 -4.76 -14.02
N ASP A 31 -18.27 -5.27 -14.99
CA ASP A 31 -19.53 -4.63 -15.39
C ASP A 31 -20.55 -4.65 -14.25
N TRP A 32 -20.65 -5.76 -13.52
CA TRP A 32 -21.51 -5.85 -12.34
C TRP A 32 -21.08 -4.90 -11.21
N LEU A 33 -19.77 -4.78 -10.94
CA LEU A 33 -19.25 -3.83 -9.94
C LEU A 33 -19.57 -2.37 -10.29
N LYS A 34 -19.50 -2.01 -11.58
CA LYS A 34 -19.89 -0.68 -12.04
C LYS A 34 -21.38 -0.42 -11.88
N ASP A 35 -22.20 -1.42 -12.19
CA ASP A 35 -23.65 -1.32 -12.07
C ASP A 35 -24.08 -1.16 -10.60
N ILE A 36 -23.62 -2.03 -9.71
CA ILE A 36 -24.00 -1.97 -8.29
C ILE A 36 -23.50 -0.68 -7.62
N HIS A 37 -22.32 -0.20 -7.99
CA HIS A 37 -21.82 1.11 -7.53
C HIS A 37 -22.64 2.27 -8.09
N GLY A 38 -23.07 2.20 -9.36
CA GLY A 38 -23.97 3.18 -9.96
C GLY A 38 -25.36 3.24 -9.28
N ARG A 39 -25.75 2.17 -8.58
CA ARG A 39 -26.95 2.10 -7.74
C ARG A 39 -26.75 2.62 -6.31
N GLY A 40 -25.52 2.99 -5.93
CA GLY A 40 -25.21 3.61 -4.64
C GLY A 40 -24.43 2.72 -3.68
N ALA A 41 -24.06 1.50 -4.07
CA ALA A 41 -23.24 0.64 -3.23
C ALA A 41 -21.79 1.14 -3.13
N ASP A 42 -21.24 1.06 -1.93
CA ASP A 42 -19.82 1.28 -1.71
C ASP A 42 -19.00 0.07 -2.19
N LEU A 43 -17.79 0.32 -2.71
CA LEU A 43 -16.88 -0.73 -3.12
C LEU A 43 -15.60 -0.69 -2.29
N ALA A 44 -15.25 -1.82 -1.68
CA ALA A 44 -13.98 -2.00 -1.01
C ALA A 44 -13.16 -3.09 -1.70
N SER A 45 -11.84 -3.03 -1.59
CA SER A 45 -10.95 -4.07 -2.10
C SER A 45 -9.86 -4.42 -1.11
N VAL A 46 -9.45 -5.68 -1.11
CA VAL A 46 -8.40 -6.20 -0.24
C VAL A 46 -7.24 -6.71 -1.09
N CYS A 47 -6.04 -6.22 -0.81
CA CYS A 47 -4.79 -6.68 -1.39
C CYS A 47 -4.82 -6.64 -2.92
N ALA A 48 -4.61 -7.77 -3.59
CA ALA A 48 -4.65 -7.87 -5.04
C ALA A 48 -6.06 -7.62 -5.63
N GLY A 49 -7.11 -7.60 -4.79
CA GLY A 49 -8.46 -7.22 -5.21
C GLY A 49 -8.54 -5.79 -5.78
N ALA A 50 -7.59 -4.93 -5.40
CA ALA A 50 -7.48 -3.58 -5.95
C ALA A 50 -7.28 -3.58 -7.48
N PHE A 51 -6.67 -4.62 -8.06
CA PHE A 51 -6.54 -4.74 -9.53
C PHE A 51 -7.91 -4.88 -10.20
N THR A 52 -8.80 -5.70 -9.63
CA THR A 52 -10.16 -5.85 -10.12
C THR A 52 -10.95 -4.54 -9.99
N LEU A 53 -10.81 -3.86 -8.84
CA LEU A 53 -11.47 -2.57 -8.64
C LEU A 53 -10.93 -1.51 -9.61
N ALA A 54 -9.63 -1.46 -9.85
CA ALA A 54 -9.00 -0.55 -10.81
C ALA A 54 -9.42 -0.83 -12.26
N SER A 55 -9.60 -2.11 -12.64
CA SER A 55 -10.11 -2.51 -13.95
C SER A 55 -11.51 -1.96 -14.27
N THR A 56 -12.28 -1.52 -13.27
CA THR A 56 -13.57 -0.86 -13.50
C THR A 56 -13.42 0.56 -14.08
N GLY A 57 -12.25 1.17 -13.94
CA GLY A 57 -11.99 2.58 -14.24
C GLY A 57 -12.52 3.55 -13.17
N LEU A 58 -13.21 3.07 -12.13
CA LEU A 58 -13.75 3.92 -11.06
C LEU A 58 -12.66 4.58 -10.20
N LEU A 59 -11.46 3.98 -10.16
CA LEU A 59 -10.28 4.52 -9.46
C LEU A 59 -9.45 5.50 -10.31
N ASP A 60 -9.79 5.74 -11.59
CA ASP A 60 -9.05 6.67 -12.45
C ASP A 60 -9.06 8.08 -11.82
N GLY A 61 -7.86 8.65 -11.57
CA GLY A 61 -7.68 9.96 -10.95
C GLY A 61 -7.87 10.00 -9.44
N LYS A 62 -8.01 8.85 -8.78
CA LYS A 62 -8.22 8.72 -7.33
C LYS A 62 -7.03 8.06 -6.64
N THR A 63 -6.95 8.24 -5.33
CA THR A 63 -5.96 7.57 -4.48
C THR A 63 -6.37 6.14 -4.21
N ALA A 64 -5.45 5.19 -4.38
CA ALA A 64 -5.68 3.80 -4.01
C ALA A 64 -4.46 3.19 -3.31
N THR A 65 -4.66 2.10 -2.59
CA THR A 65 -3.58 1.24 -2.08
C THR A 65 -3.77 -0.21 -2.51
N THR A 66 -2.69 -0.96 -2.54
CA THR A 66 -2.66 -2.41 -2.76
C THR A 66 -1.46 -2.97 -2.00
N HIS A 67 -1.18 -4.27 -2.14
CA HIS A 67 -0.02 -4.87 -1.52
C HIS A 67 1.25 -4.22 -2.08
N TRP A 68 2.14 -3.74 -1.19
CA TRP A 68 3.36 -3.01 -1.57
C TRP A 68 4.20 -3.71 -2.65
N SER A 69 4.30 -5.04 -2.61
CA SER A 69 5.08 -5.82 -3.57
C SER A 69 4.50 -5.81 -4.99
N MET A 70 3.23 -5.43 -5.14
CA MET A 70 2.54 -5.34 -6.43
C MET A 70 2.56 -3.91 -7.00
N SER A 71 3.16 -2.94 -6.31
CA SER A 71 3.16 -1.52 -6.67
C SER A 71 3.62 -1.26 -8.11
N LYS A 72 4.78 -1.81 -8.51
CA LYS A 72 5.32 -1.65 -9.86
C LYS A 72 4.37 -2.17 -10.93
N GLN A 73 3.80 -3.35 -10.71
CA GLN A 73 2.85 -3.97 -11.64
C GLN A 73 1.55 -3.16 -11.73
N PHE A 74 1.02 -2.72 -10.59
CA PHE A 74 -0.20 -1.93 -10.53
C PHE A 74 -0.05 -0.60 -11.27
N LYS A 75 1.02 0.17 -10.98
CA LYS A 75 1.29 1.45 -11.65
C LYS A 75 1.46 1.31 -13.16
N LYS A 76 2.03 0.18 -13.62
CA LYS A 76 2.15 -0.12 -15.05
C LYS A 76 0.80 -0.38 -15.73
N GLN A 77 -0.11 -1.08 -15.05
CA GLN A 77 -1.42 -1.45 -15.61
C GLN A 77 -2.45 -0.32 -15.47
N PHE A 78 -2.41 0.44 -14.38
CA PHE A 78 -3.38 1.49 -14.04
C PHE A 78 -2.68 2.83 -13.77
N PRO A 79 -2.02 3.43 -14.78
CA PRO A 79 -1.19 4.63 -14.59
C PRO A 79 -1.97 5.90 -14.22
N LYS A 80 -3.31 5.86 -14.32
CA LYS A 80 -4.19 6.98 -13.94
C LYS A 80 -4.58 6.97 -12.46
N VAL A 81 -4.31 5.89 -11.75
CA VAL A 81 -4.61 5.75 -10.32
C VAL A 81 -3.42 6.28 -9.52
N ASP A 82 -3.66 7.14 -8.53
CA ASP A 82 -2.62 7.61 -7.63
C ASP A 82 -2.35 6.56 -6.56
N LEU A 83 -1.35 5.69 -6.82
CA LEU A 83 -1.07 4.56 -5.95
C LEU A 83 -0.19 4.96 -4.75
N CYS A 84 -0.78 4.91 -3.56
CA CYS A 84 -0.17 5.20 -2.26
C CYS A 84 -0.02 3.95 -1.40
N THR A 85 0.97 3.11 -1.70
CA THR A 85 1.23 1.85 -0.96
C THR A 85 1.73 2.05 0.47
N ASP A 86 2.09 3.27 0.86
CA ASP A 86 2.45 3.58 2.25
C ASP A 86 1.25 3.47 3.19
N LEU A 87 0.03 3.72 2.69
CA LEU A 87 -1.20 3.67 3.47
C LEU A 87 -1.76 2.25 3.54
N LEU A 88 -2.20 1.81 4.72
CA LEU A 88 -2.90 0.53 4.90
C LEU A 88 -4.30 0.56 4.31
N VAL A 89 -4.99 1.70 4.43
CA VAL A 89 -6.33 1.94 3.93
C VAL A 89 -6.36 3.26 3.18
N THR A 90 -7.01 3.29 2.02
CA THR A 90 -7.37 4.53 1.30
C THR A 90 -8.89 4.63 1.21
N ASP A 91 -9.41 5.85 1.32
CA ASP A 91 -10.84 6.18 1.23
C ASP A 91 -11.02 7.34 0.25
N GLU A 92 -11.79 7.07 -0.81
CA GLU A 92 -12.16 8.03 -1.86
C GLU A 92 -13.70 8.20 -1.91
N GLY A 93 -14.31 8.34 -0.74
CA GLY A 93 -15.73 8.56 -0.52
C GLY A 93 -16.50 7.25 -0.44
N HIS A 94 -16.65 6.60 -1.60
CA HIS A 94 -17.41 5.35 -1.80
C HIS A 94 -16.55 4.20 -2.32
N LEU A 95 -15.23 4.44 -2.40
CA LEU A 95 -14.24 3.50 -2.91
C LEU A 95 -13.14 3.35 -1.87
N PHE A 96 -12.93 2.13 -1.40
CA PHE A 96 -11.96 1.79 -0.36
C PHE A 96 -10.96 0.77 -0.86
N CYS A 97 -9.71 0.91 -0.46
CA CYS A 97 -8.70 -0.10 -0.74
C CYS A 97 -7.90 -0.41 0.54
N GLY A 98 -7.65 -1.69 0.79
CA GLY A 98 -6.75 -2.19 1.80
C GLY A 98 -5.57 -2.89 1.15
N GLY A 99 -4.33 -2.65 1.60
CA GLY A 99 -3.16 -3.16 0.87
C GLY A 99 -2.70 -4.58 1.18
N GLY A 100 -2.54 -4.96 2.45
CA GLY A 100 -2.08 -6.30 2.85
C GLY A 100 -3.21 -7.28 3.18
N ILE A 101 -2.93 -8.58 3.27
CA ILE A 101 -3.91 -9.56 3.81
C ILE A 101 -4.24 -9.20 5.26
N SER A 102 -3.24 -8.89 6.09
CA SER A 102 -3.49 -8.41 7.46
C SER A 102 -4.17 -7.05 7.51
N ALA A 103 -4.04 -6.23 6.45
CA ALA A 103 -4.72 -4.96 6.33
C ALA A 103 -6.24 -5.11 6.14
N GLU A 104 -6.74 -6.31 5.82
CA GLU A 104 -8.17 -6.62 5.79
C GLU A 104 -8.83 -6.30 7.14
N PHE A 105 -8.14 -6.59 8.25
CA PHE A 105 -8.66 -6.26 9.57
C PHE A 105 -8.73 -4.74 9.79
N ASN A 106 -7.71 -4.01 9.33
CA ASN A 106 -7.68 -2.55 9.46
C ASN A 106 -8.72 -1.89 8.57
N LEU A 107 -8.92 -2.40 7.35
CA LEU A 107 -10.00 -1.97 6.46
C LEU A 107 -11.37 -2.27 7.09
N SER A 108 -11.55 -3.46 7.66
CA SER A 108 -12.79 -3.82 8.34
C SER A 108 -13.09 -2.90 9.52
N LEU A 109 -12.10 -2.64 10.37
CA LEU A 109 -12.24 -1.72 11.50
C LEU A 109 -12.49 -0.27 11.03
N TYR A 110 -11.84 0.16 9.96
CA TYR A 110 -12.07 1.46 9.34
C TYR A 110 -13.50 1.61 8.84
N LEU A 111 -14.02 0.60 8.13
CA LEU A 111 -15.40 0.59 7.65
C LEU A 111 -16.40 0.54 8.82
N ILE A 112 -16.13 -0.24 9.86
CA ILE A 112 -16.95 -0.25 11.07
C ILE A 112 -17.00 1.14 11.69
N GLU A 113 -15.86 1.83 11.80
CA GLU A 113 -15.82 3.20 12.29
C GLU A 113 -16.63 4.15 11.41
N LYS A 114 -16.51 4.04 10.08
CA LYS A 114 -17.20 4.88 9.11
C LYS A 114 -18.73 4.71 9.17
N TYR A 115 -19.21 3.48 9.28
CA TYR A 115 -20.65 3.18 9.28
C TYR A 115 -21.31 3.23 10.66
N PHE A 116 -20.59 2.88 11.72
CA PHE A 116 -21.15 2.66 13.06
C PHE A 116 -20.48 3.52 14.15
N GLY A 117 -19.48 4.31 13.78
CA GLY A 117 -18.78 5.23 14.69
C GLY A 117 -17.62 4.60 15.46
N ARG A 118 -16.78 5.47 16.01
CA ARG A 118 -15.52 5.13 16.68
C ARG A 118 -15.68 4.16 17.86
N GLU A 119 -16.76 4.29 18.63
CA GLU A 119 -16.97 3.45 19.81
C GLU A 119 -17.11 1.97 19.44
N ILE A 120 -17.93 1.67 18.42
CA ILE A 120 -18.13 0.30 17.95
C ILE A 120 -16.83 -0.25 17.35
N ALA A 121 -16.11 0.55 16.57
CA ALA A 121 -14.81 0.16 16.04
C ALA A 121 -13.77 -0.16 17.13
N LEU A 122 -13.73 0.62 18.22
CA LEU A 122 -12.84 0.35 19.37
C LEU A 122 -13.20 -0.96 20.08
N GLN A 123 -14.48 -1.29 20.23
CA GLN A 123 -14.89 -2.56 20.81
C GLN A 123 -14.52 -3.72 19.88
N SER A 124 -14.78 -3.60 18.58
CA SER A 124 -14.37 -4.58 17.58
C SER A 124 -12.86 -4.81 17.60
N ALA A 125 -12.07 -3.73 17.66
CA ALA A 125 -10.61 -3.80 17.75
C ALA A 125 -10.13 -4.55 19.00
N ARG A 126 -10.77 -4.35 20.16
CA ARG A 126 -10.48 -5.10 21.39
C ARG A 126 -10.83 -6.58 21.25
N CYS A 127 -11.95 -6.90 20.63
CA CYS A 127 -12.35 -8.30 20.39
C CYS A 127 -11.42 -9.02 19.41
N THR A 128 -10.92 -8.33 18.38
CA THR A 128 -10.03 -8.90 17.37
C THR A 128 -8.54 -8.78 17.70
N LEU A 129 -8.19 -8.04 18.76
CA LEU A 129 -6.81 -7.71 19.15
C LEU A 129 -6.03 -6.99 18.03
N VAL A 130 -6.72 -6.20 17.22
CA VAL A 130 -6.13 -5.44 16.11
C VAL A 130 -5.99 -3.98 16.52
N ASN A 131 -4.85 -3.36 16.20
CA ASN A 131 -4.61 -1.95 16.48
C ASN A 131 -5.35 -1.07 15.46
N LEU A 132 -6.37 -0.35 15.92
CA LEU A 132 -7.19 0.58 15.13
C LEU A 132 -6.39 1.75 14.54
N ASP A 133 -5.32 2.19 15.22
CA ASP A 133 -4.52 3.34 14.80
C ASP A 133 -3.36 2.99 13.86
N CYS A 134 -3.31 1.73 13.41
CA CYS A 134 -2.29 1.28 12.46
C CYS A 134 -2.69 1.68 11.03
N ILE A 135 -2.03 2.72 10.52
CA ILE A 135 -2.36 3.35 9.23
C ILE A 135 -1.31 3.14 8.12
N THR A 136 -0.12 2.58 8.42
CA THR A 136 0.99 2.46 7.45
C THR A 136 1.44 1.02 7.17
N GLN A 137 1.76 0.73 5.90
CA GLN A 137 2.40 -0.50 5.46
C GLN A 137 3.93 -0.42 5.42
N SER A 138 4.50 0.78 5.58
CA SER A 138 5.94 1.02 5.44
C SER A 138 6.83 0.07 6.26
N PRO A 139 6.46 -0.40 7.47
CA PRO A 139 7.29 -1.34 8.22
C PRO A 139 7.43 -2.73 7.57
N PHE A 140 6.53 -3.10 6.66
CA PHE A 140 6.52 -4.42 6.02
C PHE A 140 7.14 -4.43 4.63
N ALA A 141 7.26 -3.27 3.99
CA ALA A 141 7.81 -3.20 2.66
C ALA A 141 9.34 -3.34 2.71
N VAL A 142 9.87 -4.19 1.84
CA VAL A 142 11.30 -4.43 1.73
C VAL A 142 11.85 -3.49 0.66
N PHE A 143 12.80 -2.65 1.04
CA PHE A 143 13.58 -1.89 0.06
C PHE A 143 14.33 -2.88 -0.83
N THR A 144 13.87 -3.00 -2.07
CA THR A 144 14.44 -3.86 -3.12
C THR A 144 14.79 -2.96 -4.31
N PRO A 145 15.87 -2.18 -4.22
CA PRO A 145 16.24 -1.25 -5.26
C PRO A 145 16.54 -1.98 -6.56
N GLU A 146 16.14 -1.39 -7.67
CA GLU A 146 16.41 -1.96 -8.99
C GLU A 146 17.91 -1.90 -9.28
N LYS A 147 18.59 -3.05 -9.22
CA LYS A 147 20.03 -3.16 -9.51
C LYS A 147 20.36 -3.44 -10.98
N ASN A 148 19.34 -3.48 -11.85
CA ASN A 148 19.51 -3.72 -13.28
C ASN A 148 19.95 -2.44 -14.02
N HIS A 149 21.03 -1.82 -13.53
CA HIS A 149 21.65 -0.64 -14.11
C HIS A 149 23.18 -0.72 -13.97
N SER A 150 23.91 -0.04 -14.85
CA SER A 150 25.38 -0.08 -14.87
C SER A 150 26.06 0.97 -13.98
N ASP A 151 25.30 1.73 -13.18
CA ASP A 151 25.83 2.81 -12.35
C ASP A 151 26.46 2.26 -11.05
N LYS A 152 27.78 2.02 -11.08
CA LYS A 152 28.53 1.41 -9.97
C LYS A 152 28.41 2.18 -8.65
N LEU A 153 28.41 3.51 -8.69
CA LEU A 153 28.28 4.32 -7.46
C LEU A 153 26.91 4.13 -6.79
N ILE A 154 25.87 3.91 -7.60
CA ILE A 154 24.53 3.63 -7.10
C ILE A 154 24.43 2.18 -6.61
N LEU A 155 25.06 1.22 -7.30
CA LEU A 155 25.15 -0.17 -6.84
C LEU A 155 25.85 -0.28 -5.48
N ASP A 156 26.99 0.40 -5.30
CA ASP A 156 27.74 0.41 -4.05
C ASP A 156 26.92 1.05 -2.91
N ALA A 157 26.19 2.12 -3.20
CA ALA A 157 25.27 2.73 -2.24
C ALA A 157 24.12 1.79 -1.86
N GLN A 158 23.50 1.11 -2.83
CA GLN A 158 22.44 0.12 -2.60
C GLN A 158 22.93 -1.04 -1.74
N ASP A 159 24.12 -1.58 -2.02
CA ASP A 159 24.76 -2.62 -1.22
C ASP A 159 25.03 -2.16 0.22
N HIS A 160 25.46 -0.91 0.40
CA HIS A 160 25.68 -0.32 1.73
C HIS A 160 24.38 -0.19 2.53
N ILE A 161 23.29 0.23 1.88
CA ILE A 161 21.96 0.34 2.48
C ILE A 161 21.43 -1.04 2.89
N GLU A 162 21.56 -2.04 2.01
CA GLU A 162 21.13 -3.41 2.28
C GLU A 162 21.85 -4.06 3.46
N ARG A 163 23.13 -3.72 3.68
CA ARG A 163 23.90 -4.21 4.83
C ARG A 163 23.58 -3.47 6.13
N SER A 164 23.02 -2.26 6.05
CA SER A 164 22.83 -1.34 7.20
C SER A 164 21.38 -1.26 7.70
N TYR A 165 20.54 -2.25 7.35
CA TYR A 165 19.08 -2.29 7.59
C TYR A 165 18.61 -2.05 9.04
N GLN A 166 19.50 -2.14 10.03
CA GLN A 166 19.17 -1.95 11.45
C GLN A 166 19.35 -0.50 11.95
N SER A 167 19.86 0.42 11.12
CA SER A 167 20.13 1.81 11.51
C SER A 167 19.30 2.81 10.71
N VAL A 168 19.01 3.97 11.30
CA VAL A 168 18.37 5.09 10.60
C VAL A 168 19.25 5.46 9.40
N VAL A 169 18.70 5.35 8.21
CA VAL A 169 19.43 5.62 6.96
C VAL A 169 19.53 7.12 6.75
N ASP A 170 20.74 7.66 6.96
CA ASP A 170 21.05 9.06 6.73
C ASP A 170 21.48 9.30 5.27
N VAL A 171 20.71 10.12 4.56
CA VAL A 171 20.98 10.51 3.18
C VAL A 171 22.31 11.25 3.04
N GLU A 172 22.66 12.08 4.02
CA GLU A 172 23.88 12.88 3.98
C GLU A 172 25.12 11.97 4.10
N ALA A 173 25.07 10.99 5.01
CA ALA A 173 26.10 9.98 5.17
C ALA A 173 26.30 9.15 3.91
N ILE A 174 25.23 8.68 3.28
CA ILE A 174 25.31 7.86 2.06
C ILE A 174 25.82 8.66 0.86
N ALA A 175 25.29 9.88 0.66
CA ALA A 175 25.75 10.75 -0.42
C ALA A 175 27.24 11.06 -0.28
N SER A 176 27.69 11.36 0.95
CA SER A 176 29.10 11.61 1.26
C SER A 176 29.98 10.39 0.99
N GLY A 177 29.52 9.18 1.31
CA GLY A 177 30.23 7.92 1.01
C GLY A 177 30.46 7.66 -0.49
N THR A 178 29.68 8.30 -1.36
CA THR A 178 29.84 8.24 -2.82
C THR A 178 30.58 9.45 -3.42
N GLY A 179 31.04 10.38 -2.59
CA GLY A 179 31.70 11.62 -3.04
C GLY A 179 30.76 12.62 -3.74
N MET A 180 29.44 12.49 -3.55
CA MET A 180 28.42 13.33 -4.19
C MET A 180 27.70 14.21 -3.17
N SER A 181 27.24 15.38 -3.61
CA SER A 181 26.23 16.13 -2.83
C SER A 181 24.90 15.37 -2.80
N VAL A 182 24.09 15.57 -1.75
CA VAL A 182 22.74 14.98 -1.62
C VAL A 182 21.86 15.20 -2.86
N ARG A 183 21.94 16.39 -3.47
CA ARG A 183 21.16 16.72 -4.67
C ARG A 183 21.63 15.94 -5.90
N GLN A 184 22.94 15.80 -6.08
CA GLN A 184 23.52 15.02 -7.17
C GLN A 184 23.24 13.53 -6.99
N PHE A 185 23.41 13.02 -5.77
CA PHE A 185 23.09 11.66 -5.39
C PHE A 185 21.63 11.33 -5.69
N ASN A 186 20.68 12.11 -5.18
CA ASN A 186 19.25 11.90 -5.43
C ASN A 186 18.89 11.88 -6.92
N ARG A 187 19.44 12.81 -7.71
CA ARG A 187 19.18 12.85 -9.16
C ARG A 187 19.73 11.62 -9.87
N ARG A 188 20.95 11.21 -9.52
CA ARG A 188 21.63 10.05 -10.12
C ARG A 188 20.97 8.74 -9.70
N PHE A 189 20.61 8.61 -8.43
CA PHE A 189 19.85 7.50 -7.88
C PHE A 189 18.51 7.36 -8.61
N LYS A 190 17.74 8.45 -8.75
CA LYS A 190 16.48 8.44 -9.51
C LYS A 190 16.66 8.07 -10.99
N ALA A 191 17.74 8.52 -11.62
CA ALA A 191 18.02 8.15 -13.01
C ALA A 191 18.35 6.65 -13.16
N ALA A 192 19.01 6.06 -12.17
CA ALA A 192 19.41 4.65 -12.18
C ALA A 192 18.27 3.71 -11.77
N THR A 193 17.46 4.07 -10.77
CA THR A 193 16.48 3.17 -10.13
C THR A 193 15.02 3.51 -10.45
N GLY A 194 14.76 4.68 -11.04
CA GLY A 194 13.41 5.22 -11.26
C GLY A 194 12.82 5.95 -10.06
N GLU A 195 13.43 5.89 -8.86
CA GLU A 195 12.89 6.45 -7.62
C GLU A 195 13.89 7.39 -6.93
N ALA A 196 13.39 8.45 -6.28
CA ALA A 196 14.26 9.36 -5.53
C ALA A 196 14.62 8.78 -4.15
N PHE A 197 15.89 8.86 -3.76
CA PHE A 197 16.36 8.31 -2.48
C PHE A 197 15.73 8.98 -1.25
N ASN A 198 15.43 10.27 -1.29
CA ASN A 198 14.71 10.93 -0.19
C ASN A 198 13.31 10.34 0.07
N GLY A 199 12.61 9.89 -0.98
CA GLY A 199 11.34 9.17 -0.81
C GLY A 199 11.53 7.86 -0.06
N ILE A 200 12.66 7.20 -0.31
CA ILE A 200 13.07 5.95 0.33
C ILE A 200 13.53 6.16 1.77
N CYS A 201 14.22 7.27 2.10
CA CYS A 201 14.61 7.55 3.48
C CYS A 201 13.43 7.89 4.40
N ASN A 202 12.38 8.55 3.88
CA ASN A 202 11.14 8.72 4.65
C ASN A 202 10.47 7.37 4.93
N PHE A 203 10.56 6.44 3.98
CA PHE A 203 10.09 5.08 4.09
C PHE A 203 10.92 4.27 5.13
N LEU A 204 12.25 4.25 5.02
CA LEU A 204 13.18 3.53 5.93
C LEU A 204 13.33 4.19 7.32
N GLY A 205 13.11 5.50 7.41
CA GLY A 205 13.18 6.29 8.64
C GLY A 205 11.90 6.28 9.47
N SER A 206 10.82 5.68 8.95
CA SER A 206 9.63 5.39 9.74
C SER A 206 10.02 4.36 10.81
N LYS A 207 10.25 4.82 12.05
CA LYS A 207 10.53 3.92 13.17
C LYS A 207 9.44 2.85 13.17
N PRO A 208 9.76 1.54 13.23
CA PRO A 208 8.77 0.58 13.65
C PRO A 208 8.18 1.09 14.97
N PRO A 209 6.85 0.99 15.18
CA PRO A 209 6.26 1.38 16.44
C PRO A 209 7.08 0.77 17.57
N LYS A 210 7.46 1.58 18.57
CA LYS A 210 8.23 1.10 19.74
C LYS A 210 7.64 -0.24 20.16
N SER A 211 8.49 -1.26 20.29
CA SER A 211 8.04 -2.58 20.71
C SER A 211 7.19 -2.41 21.97
N ILE A 212 5.97 -2.93 21.93
CA ILE A 212 5.03 -2.92 23.06
C ILE A 212 5.64 -3.63 24.28
N TRP A 213 6.70 -4.42 24.07
CA TRP A 213 7.50 -5.13 25.06
C TRP A 213 8.50 -4.27 25.86
N SER A 214 8.55 -2.95 25.67
CA SER A 214 9.48 -2.07 26.41
C SER A 214 8.86 -1.29 27.56
N THR A 215 7.62 -1.62 27.96
CA THR A 215 7.04 -1.11 29.21
C THR A 215 7.43 -2.05 30.35
N PRO A 216 8.06 -1.59 31.44
CA PRO A 216 8.25 -2.44 32.61
C PRO A 216 6.87 -2.82 33.14
N LEU A 217 6.62 -4.11 33.36
CA LEU A 217 5.51 -4.55 34.18
C LEU A 217 5.66 -3.86 35.55
N PHE A 218 4.82 -2.87 35.81
CA PHE A 218 4.55 -2.40 37.15
C PHE A 218 3.10 -2.71 37.50
N LEU A 219 2.99 -3.64 38.46
CA LEU A 219 1.85 -4.11 39.25
C LEU A 219 0.82 -4.99 38.54
#